data_AF-A0A3E4PL66-F1
#
_entry.id   AF-A0A3E4PL66-F1
#
_cell.length_a   1.000
_cell.length_b   1.000
_cell.length_c   1.000
_cell.angle_alpha   90.00
_cell.angle_beta   90.00
_cell.angle_gamma   90.00
#
_symmetry.space_group_name_H-M   'P 1'
#
loop_
_entity.id
_entity.type
_entity.pdbx_description
1 polymer ?
#
loop_
_entity_poly.entity_id
_entity_poly.type
_entity_poly.pdbx_seq_one_letter_code
_entity_poly.pdbx_strand_id
1 'polypeptide(L)'
;MKEDKYYQIILMLLYNGTRIFEFLDLKKENVHLEEQYFDVIDSKTENGIQKVPIADKLLPYYKNWYNSCPDCEYLLHTEDGKRFLYRNYYDSY
;
A
#
# COMPACT_ATOMS: atom_id res chain seq x y z
N MET A 1 4.44 23.66 0.45
CA MET A 1 4.62 22.22 0.77
C MET A 1 4.14 21.50 -0.48
N LYS A 2 5.02 20.86 -1.27
CA LYS A 2 4.53 20.02 -2.37
C LYS A 2 3.62 18.98 -1.73
N GLU A 3 2.44 18.76 -2.29
CA GLU A 3 1.59 17.62 -1.93
C GLU A 3 2.33 16.36 -2.34
N ASP A 4 3.33 15.98 -1.55
CA ASP A 4 4.12 14.80 -1.85
C ASP A 4 3.21 13.60 -1.57
N LYS A 5 2.79 12.95 -2.66
CA LYS A 5 1.92 11.76 -2.63
C LYS A 5 2.49 10.70 -1.71
N TYR A 6 3.80 10.70 -1.48
CA TYR A 6 4.44 9.77 -0.58
C TYR A 6 3.97 9.96 0.86
N TYR A 7 3.75 11.18 1.39
CA TYR A 7 3.26 11.38 2.78
C TYR A 7 1.97 10.61 3.10
N GLN A 8 1.13 10.33 2.10
CA GLN A 8 -0.05 9.49 2.26
C GLN A 8 0.30 8.07 2.71
N ILE A 9 1.45 7.53 2.29
CA ILE A 9 1.97 6.21 2.67
C ILE A 9 2.21 6.13 4.18
N ILE A 10 2.82 7.16 4.78
CA ILE A 10 3.02 7.21 6.25
C ILE A 10 1.66 7.19 6.96
N LEU A 11 0.72 8.01 6.48
CA LEU A 11 -0.61 8.07 7.07
C LEU A 11 -1.33 6.72 6.96
N MET A 12 -1.28 6.08 5.78
CA MET A 12 -1.87 4.75 5.55
C MET A 12 -1.27 3.70 6.50
N LEU A 13 0.07 3.67 6.63
CA LEU A 13 0.79 2.79 7.56
C LEU A 13 0.37 2.97 9.02
N LEU A 14 0.21 4.21 9.48
CA LEU A 14 -0.20 4.50 10.85
C LEU A 14 -1.61 3.98 11.17
N TYR A 15 -2.52 4.00 10.19
CA TYR A 15 -3.89 3.52 10.37
C TYR A 15 -4.04 2.02 10.25
N ASN A 16 -3.26 1.39 9.37
CA ASN A 16 -3.37 -0.04 9.09
C ASN A 16 -2.52 -0.88 10.06
N GLY A 17 -1.47 -0.31 10.66
CA GLY A 17 -0.62 -0.98 11.64
C GLY A 17 0.20 -2.14 11.06
N THR A 18 0.40 -2.19 9.75
CA THR A 18 1.13 -3.27 9.09
C THR A 18 2.64 -3.01 9.07
N ARG A 19 3.44 -4.06 8.86
CA ARG A 19 4.88 -3.88 8.72
C ARG A 19 5.16 -3.21 7.38
N ILE A 20 6.13 -2.29 7.37
CA ILE A 20 6.49 -1.53 6.17
C ILE A 20 6.75 -2.43 4.95
N PHE A 21 7.47 -3.55 5.12
CA PHE A 21 7.78 -4.46 4.01
C PHE A 21 6.54 -5.14 3.43
N GLU A 22 5.60 -5.55 4.29
CA GLU A 22 4.34 -6.16 3.85
C GLU A 22 3.48 -5.15 3.07
N PHE A 23 3.48 -3.89 3.52
CA PHE A 23 2.72 -2.84 2.87
C PHE A 23 3.32 -2.38 1.54
N LEU A 24 4.64 -2.29 1.46
CA LEU A 24 5.34 -1.98 0.20
C LEU A 24 5.17 -3.10 -0.83
N ASP A 25 5.03 -4.35 -0.37
CA ASP A 25 4.83 -5.53 -1.22
C ASP A 25 3.36 -5.87 -1.48
N LEU A 26 2.44 -5.02 -1.00
CA LEU A 26 1.01 -5.22 -1.17
C LEU A 26 0.63 -5.15 -2.65
N LYS A 27 0.24 -6.30 -3.19
CA LYS A 27 -0.27 -6.41 -4.57
C LYS A 27 -1.72 -5.97 -4.65
N LYS A 28 -2.10 -5.43 -5.80
CA LYS A 28 -3.47 -4.98 -6.08
C LYS A 28 -4.50 -6.10 -6.00
N GLU A 29 -4.14 -7.32 -6.40
CA GLU A 29 -5.00 -8.50 -6.29
C GLU A 29 -5.45 -8.80 -4.84
N ASN A 30 -4.70 -8.29 -3.85
CA ASN A 30 -4.99 -8.46 -2.43
C ASN A 30 -5.70 -7.23 -1.83
N VAL A 31 -6.11 -6.26 -2.64
CA VAL A 31 -6.79 -5.03 -2.19
C VAL A 31 -8.24 -5.04 -2.65
N HIS A 32 -9.15 -5.13 -1.69
CA HIS A 32 -10.59 -5.25 -1.90
C HIS A 32 -11.25 -3.90 -1.62
N LEU A 33 -11.32 -3.05 -2.65
CA LEU A 33 -11.75 -1.64 -2.51
C LEU A 33 -13.24 -1.48 -2.15
N GLU A 34 -14.09 -2.41 -2.57
CA GLU A 34 -15.54 -2.37 -2.29
C GLU A 34 -15.82 -2.80 -0.85
N GLU A 35 -15.16 -3.85 -0.39
CA GLU A 35 -15.24 -4.40 0.95
C GLU A 35 -14.34 -3.68 1.97
N GLN A 36 -13.53 -2.73 1.50
CA GLN A 36 -12.61 -1.90 2.30
C GLN A 36 -11.66 -2.70 3.18
N TYR A 37 -10.97 -3.70 2.63
CA TYR A 37 -9.88 -4.38 3.31
C TYR A 37 -8.78 -4.81 2.34
N PHE A 38 -7.64 -5.23 2.88
CA PHE A 38 -6.61 -5.91 2.11
C PHE A 38 -6.05 -7.11 2.87
N ASP A 39 -5.51 -8.08 2.13
CA ASP A 39 -4.88 -9.26 2.70
C ASP A 39 -3.37 -9.02 2.86
N VAL A 40 -2.87 -9.14 4.09
CA VAL A 40 -1.44 -9.23 4.37
C VAL A 40 -1.03 -10.68 4.22
N ILE A 41 -0.17 -10.97 3.24
CA ILE A 41 0.36 -12.32 3.01
C ILE A 41 1.77 -12.38 3.59
N ASP A 42 1.94 -13.01 4.76
CA ASP A 42 3.27 -13.30 5.28
C ASP A 42 3.92 -14.41 4.44
N SER A 43 5.07 -14.09 3.84
CA SER A 43 5.85 -15.00 2.99
C SER A 43 6.37 -16.25 3.72
N LYS A 44 6.25 -16.32 5.06
CA LYS A 44 6.92 -17.35 5.86
C LYS A 44 6.02 -18.48 6.37
N THR A 45 4.69 -18.33 6.44
CA THR A 45 3.79 -19.42 6.91
C THR A 45 2.36 -19.31 6.35
N GLU A 46 1.72 -20.44 6.01
CA GLU A 46 0.30 -20.53 5.58
C GLU A 46 -0.70 -19.93 6.59
N ASN A 47 -0.35 -19.87 7.88
CA ASN A 47 -1.17 -19.25 8.92
C ASN A 47 -1.05 -17.71 8.98
N GLY A 48 -0.32 -17.09 8.05
CA GLY A 48 0.06 -15.67 8.07
C GLY A 48 -0.82 -14.73 7.25
N ILE A 49 -1.99 -15.17 6.77
CA ILE A 49 -2.91 -14.30 6.03
C ILE A 49 -3.84 -13.57 7.01
N GLN A 50 -3.65 -12.26 7.15
CA GLN A 50 -4.48 -11.40 7.98
C GLN A 50 -5.21 -10.36 7.12
N LYS A 51 -6.53 -10.23 7.32
CA LYS A 51 -7.32 -9.13 6.74
C LYS A 51 -7.11 -7.84 7.52
N VAL A 52 -6.74 -6.77 6.84
CA VAL A 52 -6.53 -5.45 7.42
C VAL A 52 -7.57 -4.49 6.85
N PRO A 53 -8.41 -3.85 7.70
CA PRO A 53 -9.44 -2.94 7.23
C PRO A 53 -8.83 -1.62 6.72
N ILE A 54 -9.48 -1.04 5.70
CA ILE A 54 -9.17 0.28 5.16
C ILE A 54 -10.15 1.28 5.76
N ALA A 55 -9.66 2.17 6.61
CA ALA A 55 -10.47 3.23 7.18
C ALA A 55 -11.06 4.14 6.09
N ASP A 56 -12.32 4.57 6.23
CA ASP A 56 -13.04 5.39 5.24
C ASP A 56 -12.25 6.62 4.77
N LYS A 57 -11.56 7.28 5.70
CA LYS A 57 -10.74 8.46 5.43
C LYS A 57 -9.55 8.19 4.49
N LEU A 58 -9.11 6.93 4.39
CA LEU A 58 -8.01 6.51 3.55
C LEU A 58 -8.47 5.91 2.23
N LEU A 59 -9.74 5.50 2.12
CA LEU A 59 -10.28 4.90 0.91
C LEU A 59 -9.99 5.73 -0.36
N PRO A 60 -10.07 7.07 -0.36
CA PRO A 60 -9.65 7.87 -1.51
C PRO A 60 -8.19 7.65 -1.92
N TYR A 61 -7.27 7.51 -0.95
CA TYR A 61 -5.86 7.26 -1.23
C TYR A 61 -5.64 5.88 -1.83
N TYR A 62 -6.28 4.85 -1.27
CA TYR A 62 -6.21 3.49 -1.84
C TYR A 62 -6.75 3.46 -3.27
N LYS A 63 -7.90 4.11 -3.55
CA LYS A 63 -8.44 4.22 -4.90
C LYS A 63 -7.51 4.97 -5.85
N ASN A 64 -6.88 6.05 -5.40
CA ASN A 64 -5.94 6.81 -6.22
C ASN A 64 -4.72 5.97 -6.59
N TRP A 65 -4.07 5.32 -5.61
CA TRP A 65 -2.92 4.45 -5.83
C TRP A 65 -3.24 3.24 -6.72
N TYR A 66 -4.39 2.61 -6.49
CA TYR A 66 -4.82 1.45 -7.27
C TYR A 66 -4.95 1.78 -8.77
N ASN A 67 -5.47 2.96 -9.08
CA ASN A 67 -5.77 3.39 -10.45
C ASN A 67 -4.63 4.19 -11.11
N SER A 68 -3.65 4.71 -10.36
CA SER A 68 -2.63 5.62 -10.89
C SER A 68 -1.58 4.97 -11.80
N CYS A 69 -1.39 3.66 -11.72
CA CYS A 69 -0.50 2.92 -12.61
C CYS A 69 -1.07 1.54 -12.91
N PRO A 70 -1.97 1.40 -13.91
CA PRO A 70 -2.69 0.15 -14.20
C PRO A 70 -1.77 -1.05 -14.44
N ASP A 71 -0.62 -0.83 -15.07
CA ASP A 71 0.33 -1.90 -15.44
C ASP A 71 1.21 -2.38 -14.26
N CYS A 72 1.17 -1.70 -13.10
CA CYS A 72 1.93 -2.11 -11.92
C CYS A 72 1.14 -3.12 -11.07
N GLU A 73 1.77 -4.24 -10.70
CA GLU A 73 1.15 -5.26 -9.83
C GLU A 73 1.01 -4.80 -8.37
N TYR A 74 1.86 -3.88 -7.92
CA TYR A 74 1.89 -3.37 -6.54
C TYR A 74 0.94 -2.18 -6.39
N LEU A 75 0.34 -2.04 -5.20
CA LEU A 75 -0.47 -0.88 -4.84
C LEU A 75 0.40 0.39 -4.83
N LEU A 76 1.57 0.30 -4.19
CA LEU A 76 2.52 1.40 -4.08
C LEU A 76 3.62 1.26 -5.15
N HIS A 77 3.85 2.35 -5.87
CA HIS A 77 4.78 2.36 -6.98
C HIS A 77 5.53 3.70 -7.09
N THR A 78 6.71 3.66 -7.73
CA THR A 78 7.46 4.88 -8.07
C THR A 78 6.76 5.65 -9.18
N GLU A 79 7.22 6.85 -9.50
CA GLU A 79 6.73 7.62 -10.65
C GLU A 79 6.89 6.87 -11.98
N ASP A 80 7.95 6.06 -12.10
CA ASP A 80 8.20 5.21 -13.28
C ASP A 80 7.38 3.90 -13.28
N GLY A 81 6.41 3.74 -12.36
CA GLY A 81 5.56 2.56 -12.28
C GLY A 81 6.24 1.30 -11.75
N LYS A 82 7.42 1.42 -11.12
CA LYS A 82 8.16 0.29 -10.54
C LYS A 82 7.77 0.06 -9.08
N ARG A 83 8.03 -1.16 -8.57
CA ARG A 83 7.88 -1.50 -7.16
C ARG A 83 8.59 -0.47 -6.28
N PHE A 84 7.90 0.00 -5.24
CA PHE A 84 8.44 0.94 -4.28
C PHE A 84 9.30 0.20 -3.24
N LEU A 85 10.63 0.33 -3.32
CA LEU A 85 11.53 -0.37 -2.40
C LEU A 85 11.72 0.41 -1.10
N TYR A 86 12.17 -0.27 -0.05
CA TYR A 86 12.47 0.35 1.25
C TYR A 86 13.43 1.56 1.13
N ARG A 87 14.41 1.49 0.22
CA ARG A 87 15.32 2.62 -0.03
C ARG A 87 14.60 3.84 -0.61
N ASN A 88 13.64 3.63 -1.51
CA ASN A 88 12.80 4.73 -2.00
C ASN A 88 11.98 5.33 -0.88
N TYR A 89 11.45 4.51 0.04
CA TYR A 89 10.73 4.98 1.21
C TYR A 89 11.62 5.80 2.14
N TYR A 90 12.82 5.34 2.45
CA TYR A 90 13.77 6.07 3.30
C TYR A 90 14.23 7.40 2.66
N ASP A 91 14.52 7.40 1.36
CA ASP A 91 15.06 8.58 0.66
C ASP A 91 13.97 9.62 0.32
N SER A 92 12.68 9.29 0.45
CA SER A 92 11.55 10.20 0.15
C SER A 92 11.14 11.09 1.34
N TYR A 93 11.80 10.96 2.50
CA TYR A 93 11.55 11.74 3.72
C TYR A 93 12.84 12.20 4.39
#